data_AF-A0A1Q7NJ37-F1
#
_entry.id   AF-A0A1Q7NJ37-F1
#
_cell.length_a   1.000
_cell.length_b   1.000
_cell.length_c   1.000
_cell.angle_alpha   90.00
_cell.angle_beta   90.00
_cell.angle_gamma   90.00
#
_symmetry.space_group_name_H-M   'P 1'
#
loop_
_entity.id
_entity.type
_entity.pdbx_description
1 polymer ?
#
loop_
_entity_poly.entity_id
_entity_poly.type
_entity_poly.pdbx_seq_one_letter_code
_entity_poly.pdbx_strand_id
1 'polypeptide(L)'
;MNWKLIFALSVFGLAMAVASLFGLGMLEPLLWLAIFIIYAWLIATRATGKYFLHGFLVSVVNSIWITAIHAQFFSVYAKNNPQFVQSTPPGMNPRVLMLIMGPLVGAVFGVIAGLFAFIASKVFKKSA
;
A
#
# COMPACT_ATOMS: atom_id res chain seq x y z
N MET A 1 11.18 10.17 -13.81
CA MET A 1 10.27 9.56 -12.82
C MET A 1 8.86 9.74 -13.34
N ASN A 2 8.06 8.68 -13.44
CA ASN A 2 6.70 8.78 -13.98
C ASN A 2 5.68 8.93 -12.83
N TRP A 3 5.50 10.16 -12.35
CA TRP A 3 4.55 10.46 -11.27
C TRP A 3 3.10 10.17 -11.64
N LYS A 4 2.72 10.32 -12.92
CA LYS A 4 1.38 9.94 -13.40
C LYS A 4 1.11 8.46 -13.15
N LEU A 5 2.09 7.59 -13.45
CA LEU A 5 2.00 6.16 -13.16
C LEU A 5 1.89 5.91 -11.65
N ILE A 6 2.70 6.59 -10.83
CA ILE A 6 2.68 6.42 -9.37
C ILE A 6 1.29 6.76 -8.80
N PHE A 7 0.74 7.93 -9.16
CA PHE A 7 -0.58 8.34 -8.68
C PHE A 7 -1.70 7.45 -9.22
N ALA A 8 -1.66 7.04 -10.49
CA ALA A 8 -2.64 6.13 -11.05
C ALA A 8 -2.64 4.78 -10.34
N LEU A 9 -1.47 4.21 -10.07
CA LEU A 9 -1.36 2.97 -9.30
C LEU A 9 -1.79 3.16 -7.84
N SER A 10 -1.59 4.35 -7.26
CA SER A 10 -1.99 4.59 -5.87
C SER A 10 -3.51 4.54 -5.61
N VAL A 11 -4.32 4.63 -6.67
CA VAL A 11 -5.78 4.50 -6.57
C VAL A 11 -6.19 3.10 -6.08
N PHE A 12 -5.39 2.07 -6.35
CA PHE A 12 -5.62 0.74 -5.76
C PHE A 12 -5.48 0.78 -4.23
N GLY A 13 -4.52 1.54 -3.70
CA GLY A 13 -4.40 1.75 -2.26
C GLY A 13 -5.58 2.52 -1.68
N LEU A 14 -6.10 3.52 -2.39
CA LEU A 14 -7.33 4.22 -1.98
C LEU A 14 -8.55 3.29 -1.95
N ALA A 15 -8.72 2.45 -2.98
CA ALA A 15 -9.79 1.46 -3.02
C ALA A 15 -9.66 0.45 -1.87
N MET A 16 -8.44 -0.04 -1.62
CA MET A 16 -8.14 -0.92 -0.48
C MET A 16 -8.41 -0.25 0.87
N ALA A 17 -8.09 1.03 1.00
CA ALA A 17 -8.34 1.80 2.23
C ALA A 17 -9.82 1.83 2.58
N VAL A 18 -10.68 2.07 1.58
CA VAL A 18 -12.14 2.07 1.76
C VAL A 18 -12.64 0.65 2.05
N ALA A 19 -12.19 -0.34 1.29
CA ALA A 19 -12.62 -1.73 1.47
C ALA A 19 -12.27 -2.29 2.86
N SER A 20 -11.06 -1.99 3.37
CA SER A 20 -10.59 -2.43 4.69
C SER A 20 -11.32 -1.79 5.87
N LEU A 21 -12.09 -0.70 5.66
CA LEU A 21 -12.99 -0.17 6.69
C LEU A 21 -14.06 -1.19 7.10
N PHE A 22 -14.41 -2.12 6.21
CA PHE A 22 -15.48 -3.09 6.41
C PHE A 22 -14.99 -4.46 6.93
N GLY A 23 -13.69 -4.59 7.24
CA GLY A 23 -13.13 -5.81 7.84
C GLY A 23 -12.94 -6.94 6.80
N LEU A 24 -11.90 -6.83 5.98
CA LEU A 24 -11.60 -7.78 4.90
C LEU A 24 -11.03 -9.12 5.39
N GLY A 25 -10.53 -9.19 6.62
CA GLY A 25 -9.98 -10.42 7.21
C GLY A 25 -8.88 -11.06 6.34
N MET A 26 -9.01 -12.36 6.05
CA MET A 26 -8.04 -13.14 5.26
C MET A 26 -7.99 -12.74 3.78
N LEU A 27 -8.95 -11.97 3.28
CA LEU A 27 -8.92 -11.50 1.89
C LEU A 27 -7.93 -10.34 1.71
N GLU A 28 -7.65 -9.57 2.76
CA GLU A 28 -6.80 -8.38 2.65
C GLU A 28 -5.38 -8.68 2.14
N PRO A 29 -4.66 -9.68 2.69
CA PRO A 29 -3.32 -10.02 2.19
C PRO A 29 -3.33 -10.56 0.75
N LEU A 30 -4.39 -11.28 0.36
CA LEU A 30 -4.54 -11.81 -1.00
C LEU A 30 -4.77 -10.69 -2.02
N LEU A 31 -5.57 -9.69 -1.67
CA LEU A 31 -5.79 -8.49 -2.50
C LEU A 31 -4.50 -7.68 -2.62
N TRP A 32 -3.75 -7.49 -1.52
CA TRP A 32 -2.45 -6.83 -1.57
C TRP A 32 -1.45 -7.55 -2.48
N LEU A 33 -1.39 -8.89 -2.41
CA LEU A 33 -0.55 -9.67 -3.29
C LEU A 33 -0.91 -9.48 -4.77
N ALA A 34 -2.21 -9.54 -5.10
CA ALA A 34 -2.70 -9.29 -6.45
C ALA A 34 -2.32 -7.89 -6.93
N ILE A 35 -2.48 -6.87 -6.07
CA ILE A 35 -2.08 -5.49 -6.35
C ILE A 35 -0.57 -5.37 -6.59
N PHE A 36 0.27 -6.04 -5.80
CA PHE A 36 1.73 -6.00 -6.02
C PHE A 36 2.14 -6.65 -7.34
N ILE A 37 1.47 -7.72 -7.77
CA ILE A 37 1.69 -8.32 -9.10
C ILE A 37 1.33 -7.32 -10.20
N ILE A 38 0.17 -6.65 -10.08
CA ILE A 38 -0.27 -5.62 -11.02
C ILE A 38 0.72 -4.45 -11.06
N TYR A 39 1.16 -3.95 -9.91
CA TYR A 39 2.19 -2.91 -9.82
C TYR A 39 3.47 -3.33 -10.52
N ALA A 40 3.96 -4.52 -10.22
CA ALA A 40 5.20 -5.04 -10.79
C ALA A 40 5.13 -5.09 -12.32
N TRP A 41 4.05 -5.63 -12.88
CA TRP A 41 3.85 -5.74 -14.31
C TRP A 41 3.70 -4.36 -14.99
N LEU A 42 2.86 -3.48 -14.46
CA LEU A 42 2.64 -2.15 -15.03
C LEU A 42 3.89 -1.27 -14.93
N ILE A 43 4.63 -1.34 -13.82
CA ILE A 43 5.90 -0.61 -13.67
C ILE A 43 6.95 -1.17 -14.63
N ALA A 44 7.09 -2.49 -14.74
CA ALA A 44 8.05 -3.11 -15.65
C ALA A 44 7.80 -2.75 -17.13
N THR A 45 6.53 -2.66 -17.54
CA THR A 45 6.14 -2.41 -18.94
C THR A 45 6.00 -0.94 -19.30
N ARG A 46 5.70 -0.06 -18.33
CA ARG A 46 5.41 1.37 -18.59
C ARG A 46 6.44 2.35 -18.04
N ALA A 47 7.29 1.94 -17.09
CA ALA A 47 8.35 2.81 -16.60
C ALA A 47 9.58 2.72 -17.51
N THR A 48 10.17 3.87 -17.83
CA THR A 48 11.41 3.96 -18.62
C THR A 48 12.67 3.66 -17.80
N GLY A 49 12.54 3.40 -16.50
CA GLY A 49 13.63 3.10 -15.58
C GLY A 49 13.26 3.36 -14.11
N LYS A 50 14.23 3.23 -13.20
CA LYS A 50 14.03 3.41 -11.74
C LYS A 50 12.85 2.57 -11.19
N TYR A 51 12.73 1.31 -11.63
CA TYR A 51 11.58 0.44 -11.33
C TYR A 51 11.35 0.25 -9.82
N PHE A 52 12.41 -0.01 -9.08
CA PHE A 52 12.35 -0.12 -7.62
C PHE A 52 11.74 1.13 -6.98
N LEU A 53 12.22 2.31 -7.38
CA LEU A 53 11.77 3.56 -6.81
C LEU A 53 10.30 3.88 -7.16
N HIS A 54 9.80 3.45 -8.33
CA HIS A 54 8.37 3.55 -8.63
C HIS A 54 7.54 2.70 -7.66
N GLY A 55 7.91 1.42 -7.46
CA GLY A 55 7.20 0.52 -6.55
C GLY A 55 7.22 1.05 -5.10
N PHE A 56 8.38 1.53 -4.65
CA PHE A 56 8.53 2.15 -3.35
C PHE A 56 7.62 3.37 -3.16
N LEU A 57 7.66 4.31 -4.10
CA LEU A 57 6.86 5.54 -4.01
C LEU A 57 5.36 5.28 -4.11
N VAL A 58 4.92 4.31 -4.93
CA VAL A 58 3.51 3.90 -4.97
C VAL A 58 3.04 3.45 -3.59
N SER A 59 3.82 2.64 -2.88
CA SER A 59 3.47 2.19 -1.54
C SER A 59 3.45 3.32 -0.49
N VAL A 60 4.37 4.27 -0.58
CA VAL A 60 4.38 5.45 0.30
C VAL A 60 3.14 6.33 0.06
N VAL A 61 2.75 6.53 -1.19
CA VAL A 61 1.50 7.27 -1.49
C VAL A 61 0.28 6.48 -1.03
N ASN A 62 0.30 5.14 -1.16
CA ASN A 62 -0.78 4.29 -0.65
C ASN A 62 -0.94 4.40 0.87
N SER A 63 0.15 4.44 1.63
CA SER A 63 0.02 4.57 3.08
C SER A 63 -0.62 5.89 3.48
N ILE A 64 -0.36 6.98 2.75
CA ILE A 64 -1.07 8.25 2.96
C ILE A 64 -2.57 8.06 2.77
N TRP A 65 -3.01 7.42 1.68
CA TRP A 65 -4.43 7.15 1.45
C TRP A 65 -5.06 6.28 2.52
N ILE A 66 -4.41 5.15 2.83
CA ILE A 66 -4.89 4.17 3.82
C ILE A 66 -5.05 4.83 5.17
N THR A 67 -3.98 5.47 5.64
CA THR A 67 -3.93 6.09 6.95
C THR A 67 -4.86 7.29 7.07
N ALA A 68 -5.01 8.10 6.02
CA ALA A 68 -5.97 9.21 6.02
C ALA A 68 -7.42 8.70 6.10
N ILE A 69 -7.78 7.69 5.30
CA ILE A 69 -9.14 7.12 5.29
C ILE A 69 -9.44 6.40 6.61
N HIS A 70 -8.54 5.54 7.08
CA HIS A 70 -8.74 4.83 8.34
C HIS A 70 -8.79 5.77 9.53
N ALA A 71 -7.96 6.81 9.54
CA ALA A 71 -8.04 7.82 10.59
C ALA A 71 -9.34 8.63 10.50
N GLN A 72 -9.78 9.04 9.31
CA GLN A 72 -11.02 9.82 9.15
C GLN A 72 -12.26 9.01 9.55
N PHE A 73 -12.31 7.73 9.16
CA PHE A 73 -13.42 6.82 9.44
C PHE A 73 -13.10 5.84 10.57
N PHE A 74 -12.34 6.30 11.57
CA PHE A 74 -11.79 5.44 12.60
C PHE A 74 -12.85 4.67 13.39
N SER A 75 -14.02 5.24 13.64
CA SER A 75 -15.12 4.55 14.34
C SER A 75 -15.60 3.31 13.57
N VAL A 76 -15.75 3.42 12.25
CA VAL A 76 -16.14 2.30 11.37
C VAL A 76 -15.02 1.28 11.31
N TYR A 77 -13.80 1.74 11.08
CA TYR A 77 -12.61 0.88 11.02
C TYR A 77 -12.43 0.07 12.29
N ALA A 78 -12.47 0.72 13.46
CA ALA A 78 -12.29 0.10 14.77
C ALA A 78 -13.38 -0.93 15.09
N LYS A 79 -14.63 -0.66 14.69
CA LYS A 79 -15.75 -1.59 14.88
C LYS A 79 -15.54 -2.90 14.11
N ASN A 80 -15.03 -2.82 12.88
CA ASN A 80 -14.82 -3.98 12.02
C ASN A 80 -13.42 -4.60 12.15
N ASN A 81 -12.49 -3.94 12.84
CA ASN A 81 -11.12 -4.40 13.09
C ASN A 81 -10.76 -4.29 14.59
N PRO A 82 -11.49 -4.98 15.49
CA PRO A 82 -11.28 -4.85 16.93
C PRO A 82 -9.86 -5.25 17.38
N GLN A 83 -9.22 -6.17 16.65
CA GLN A 83 -7.85 -6.62 16.91
C GLN A 83 -6.81 -5.48 16.85
N PHE A 84 -7.04 -4.45 16.03
CA PHE A 84 -6.15 -3.29 15.95
C PHE A 84 -6.24 -2.45 17.22
N VAL A 85 -7.46 -2.23 17.71
CA VAL A 85 -7.68 -1.45 18.94
C VAL A 85 -7.17 -2.22 20.15
N GLN A 86 -7.42 -3.53 20.21
CA GLN A 86 -6.99 -4.40 21.32
C GLN A 86 -5.47 -4.54 21.40
N SER A 87 -4.76 -4.45 20.27
CA SER A 87 -3.29 -4.49 20.24
C SER A 87 -2.62 -3.14 20.50
N THR A 88 -3.41 -2.07 20.69
CA THR A 88 -2.86 -0.75 21.02
C THR A 88 -2.33 -0.75 22.47
N PRO A 89 -1.07 -0.35 22.72
CA PRO A 89 -0.54 -0.34 24.07
C PRO A 89 -1.31 0.60 25.02
N PRO A 90 -1.39 0.27 26.32
CA PRO A 90 -2.10 1.10 27.30
C PRO A 90 -1.60 2.55 27.31
N GLY A 91 -2.53 3.50 27.37
CA GLY A 91 -2.21 4.93 27.40
C GLY A 91 -1.95 5.58 26.03
N MET A 92 -1.96 4.82 24.93
CA MET A 92 -1.86 5.37 23.58
C MET A 92 -3.23 5.49 22.91
N ASN A 93 -3.39 6.54 22.10
CA ASN A 93 -4.55 6.72 21.24
C ASN A 93 -4.36 5.88 19.95
N PRO A 94 -5.21 4.87 19.66
CA PRO A 94 -5.06 4.01 18.50
C PRO A 94 -5.07 4.77 17.16
N ARG A 95 -5.82 5.87 17.07
CA ARG A 95 -5.89 6.72 15.87
C ARG A 95 -4.55 7.42 15.62
N VAL A 96 -3.88 7.90 16.68
CA VAL A 96 -2.55 8.51 16.56
C VAL A 96 -1.51 7.46 16.21
N LEU A 97 -1.57 6.28 16.84
CA LEU A 97 -0.68 5.17 16.52
C LEU A 97 -0.78 4.78 15.03
N MET A 98 -1.99 4.69 14.49
CA MET A 98 -2.22 4.45 13.07
C MET A 98 -1.59 5.51 12.17
N LEU A 99 -1.71 6.80 12.52
CA LEU A 99 -1.11 7.91 11.76
C LEU A 99 0.42 7.83 11.71
N ILE A 100 1.05 7.38 12.79
CA ILE A 100 2.51 7.24 12.90
C ILE A 100 3.00 5.95 12.21
N MET A 101 2.29 4.84 12.42
CA MET A 101 2.65 3.54 11.85
C MET A 101 2.42 3.48 10.35
N GLY A 102 1.44 4.22 9.82
CA GLY A 102 1.12 4.30 8.39
C GLY A 102 2.34 4.54 7.50
N PRO A 103 3.08 5.65 7.67
CA PRO A 103 4.32 5.91 6.93
C PRO A 103 5.36 4.80 7.03
N LEU A 104 5.57 4.23 8.23
CA LEU A 104 6.54 3.15 8.45
C LEU A 104 6.16 1.87 7.70
N VAL A 105 4.90 1.45 7.83
CA VAL A 105 4.33 0.31 7.12
C VAL A 105 4.40 0.56 5.61
N GLY A 106 4.03 1.75 5.15
CA GLY A 106 4.12 2.15 3.75
C GLY A 106 5.53 2.05 3.17
N ALA A 107 6.56 2.43 3.94
CA ALA A 107 7.95 2.30 3.54
C ALA A 107 8.39 0.83 3.46
N VAL A 108 8.03 0.00 4.45
CA VAL A 108 8.36 -1.45 4.46
C VAL A 108 7.70 -2.16 3.27
N PHE A 109 6.40 -1.96 3.07
CA PHE A 109 5.71 -2.48 1.88
C PHE A 109 6.24 -1.87 0.60
N GLY A 110 6.78 -0.65 0.64
CA GLY A 110 7.43 0.00 -0.48
C GLY A 110 8.71 -0.70 -0.90
N VAL A 111 9.49 -1.22 0.05
CA VAL A 111 10.64 -2.06 -0.28
C VAL A 111 10.18 -3.32 -0.99
N ILE A 112 9.13 -3.98 -0.50
CA ILE A 112 8.56 -5.20 -1.13
C ILE A 112 8.07 -4.89 -2.55
N ALA A 113 7.20 -3.88 -2.72
CA ALA A 113 6.67 -3.47 -4.01
C ALA A 113 7.79 -3.04 -4.98
N GLY A 114 8.81 -2.35 -4.48
CA GLY A 114 10.00 -1.97 -5.24
C GLY A 114 10.79 -3.18 -5.73
N LEU A 115 11.00 -4.19 -4.88
CA LEU A 115 11.68 -5.44 -5.27
C LEU A 115 10.89 -6.20 -6.34
N PHE A 116 9.57 -6.33 -6.17
CA PHE A 116 8.69 -6.95 -7.16
C PHE A 116 8.78 -6.24 -8.52
N ALA A 117 8.68 -4.90 -8.53
CA ALA A 117 8.80 -4.11 -9.75
C ALA A 117 10.19 -4.22 -10.40
N PHE A 118 11.25 -4.26 -9.59
CA PHE A 118 12.61 -4.46 -10.09
C PHE A 118 12.79 -5.84 -10.72
N ILE A 119 12.36 -6.91 -10.06
CA ILE A 119 12.45 -8.29 -10.58
C ILE A 119 11.62 -8.40 -11.87
N ALA A 120 10.38 -7.92 -11.87
CA ALA A 120 9.54 -7.92 -13.05
C ALA A 120 10.18 -7.17 -14.23
N SER A 121 10.89 -6.06 -13.98
CA SER A 121 11.60 -5.34 -15.05
C SER A 121 12.74 -6.13 -15.69
N LYS A 122 13.30 -7.13 -15.00
CA LYS A 122 14.33 -8.03 -15.54
C LYS A 122 13.71 -9.17 -16.34
N VAL A 123 12.56 -9.68 -15.92
CA VAL A 123 11.82 -10.75 -16.60
C VAL A 123 11.15 -10.24 -17.88
N PHE A 124 10.50 -9.07 -17.79
CA PHE A 124 9.78 -8.44 -18.91
C PHE A 124 10.66 -7.50 -19.73
N LYS A 125 11.98 -7.53 -19.52
CA LYS A 125 12.92 -6.73 -20.31
C LYS A 125 12.81 -7.21 -21.76
N LYS A 126 12.05 -6.49 -22.58
CA LYS A 126 12.10 -6.62 -24.04
C LYS A 126 13.57 -6.52 -24.44
N SER A 127 14.09 -7.55 -25.11
CA SER A 127 15.32 -7.45 -25.89
C SER A 127 15.18 -6.22 -26.77
N ALA A 128 15.87 -5.15 -26.38
CA ALA A 128 16.02 -3.94 -27.17
C ALA A 128 17.35 -4.04 -27.90
#